data_AF-A0A136L0U3-F1
#
_entry.id   AF-A0A136L0U3-F1
#
_cell.length_a   1.000
_cell.length_b   1.000
_cell.length_c   1.000
_cell.angle_alpha   90.00
_cell.angle_beta   90.00
_cell.angle_gamma   90.00
#
_symmetry.space_group_name_H-M   'P 1'
#
loop_
_entity.id
_entity.type
_entity.pdbx_description
1 polymer ?
#
loop_
_entity_poly.entity_id
_entity_poly.type
_entity_poly.pdbx_seq_one_letter_code
_entity_poly.pdbx_strand_id
1 'polypeptide(L)'
;MEIFGYLTVYPYTNISMHKHNHSHATRQWLIAYISQVDNSTGEQARLPVLQCECVELRKGAGAMPAWWGGRDAVSTRLRLEVEAMRATFGNTFKLVVPNSAPQEPIYWEGIVEINLATLTNTMHTIKILYPNDYPNRPAEAYVLKPRIYSQKHQFEDGQLCLFNPRDGENYGWNPASSTAVTVAAWAIQWLYAYYTWRATGTWPGVEERINPDNPEPPARFRR
;
A
#
# COMPACT_ATOMS: atom_id res chain seq x y z
N MET A 1 -9.21 -27.19 36.71
CA MET A 1 -9.66 -28.24 35.79
C MET A 1 -9.51 -27.65 34.40
N GLU A 2 -8.39 -27.97 33.77
CA GLU A 2 -8.02 -27.52 32.42
C GLU A 2 -8.92 -28.18 31.39
N ILE A 3 -9.26 -27.46 30.32
CA ILE A 3 -9.53 -28.07 29.02
C ILE A 3 -8.83 -27.20 27.97
N PHE A 4 -7.67 -27.69 27.53
CA PHE A 4 -7.00 -27.27 26.30
C PHE A 4 -7.86 -27.67 25.09
N GLY A 5 -8.06 -26.74 24.16
CA GLY A 5 -8.63 -27.00 22.84
C GLY A 5 -7.74 -26.38 21.77
N TYR A 6 -6.82 -27.17 21.24
CA TYR A 6 -6.03 -26.88 20.04
C TYR A 6 -6.96 -26.66 18.84
N LEU A 7 -6.75 -25.58 18.07
CA LEU A 7 -7.23 -25.52 16.69
C LEU A 7 -6.03 -25.63 15.75
N THR A 8 -6.00 -26.77 15.07
CA THR A 8 -5.11 -27.17 14.00
C THR A 8 -5.25 -26.23 12.80
N VAL A 9 -4.11 -25.74 12.33
CA VAL A 9 -3.94 -25.04 11.06
C VAL A 9 -4.18 -26.03 9.91
N TYR A 10 -5.18 -25.77 9.07
CA TYR A 10 -5.24 -26.35 7.72
C TYR A 10 -4.94 -25.25 6.68
N PRO A 11 -4.01 -25.50 5.74
CA PRO A 11 -3.69 -24.59 4.65
C PRO A 11 -4.72 -24.75 3.52
N TYR A 12 -4.87 -23.70 2.72
CA TYR A 12 -5.77 -23.54 1.57
C TYR A 12 -7.22 -23.18 1.87
N THR A 13 -7.54 -21.88 1.79
CA THR A 13 -8.80 -21.43 1.20
C THR A 13 -8.63 -20.03 0.60
N ASN A 14 -9.07 -19.89 -0.65
CA ASN A 14 -9.46 -18.62 -1.22
C ASN A 14 -10.39 -17.89 -0.25
N ILE A 15 -10.23 -16.58 -0.10
CA ILE A 15 -11.22 -15.75 0.58
C ILE A 15 -12.45 -15.68 -0.33
N SER A 16 -13.29 -16.71 -0.27
CA SER A 16 -14.67 -16.67 -0.72
C SER A 16 -15.50 -16.24 0.48
N MET A 17 -15.88 -14.97 0.54
CA MET A 17 -16.86 -14.49 1.52
C MET A 17 -18.22 -15.12 1.20
N HIS A 18 -18.57 -16.20 1.90
CA HIS A 18 -19.87 -16.82 1.77
C HIS A 18 -20.99 -15.87 2.23
N LYS A 19 -22.04 -15.83 1.41
CA LYS A 19 -23.27 -15.08 1.60
C LYS A 19 -23.94 -15.50 2.91
N HIS A 20 -23.91 -14.61 3.91
CA HIS A 20 -25.02 -14.49 4.84
C HIS A 20 -25.61 -13.09 4.71
N ASN A 21 -26.92 -13.05 4.46
CA ASN A 21 -27.75 -11.86 4.62
C ASN A 21 -27.37 -11.16 5.92
N HIS A 22 -27.16 -9.85 5.89
CA HIS A 22 -27.72 -8.85 6.81
C HIS A 22 -26.95 -7.51 6.71
N SER A 23 -27.74 -6.47 6.40
CA SER A 23 -27.63 -5.03 6.73
C SER A 23 -26.32 -4.25 6.53
N HIS A 24 -26.50 -2.93 6.38
CA HIS A 24 -25.54 -1.84 6.18
C HIS A 24 -24.24 -1.84 7.03
N ALA A 25 -24.05 -2.76 7.97
CA ALA A 25 -22.95 -2.79 8.94
C ALA A 25 -21.61 -3.29 8.35
N THR A 26 -21.60 -4.09 7.28
CA THR A 26 -20.35 -4.72 6.78
C THR A 26 -19.42 -3.77 6.02
N ARG A 27 -19.90 -2.58 5.60
CA ARG A 27 -19.07 -1.58 4.89
C ARG A 27 -18.18 -0.75 5.82
N GLN A 28 -18.51 -0.67 7.12
CA GLN A 28 -17.71 0.08 8.10
C GLN A 28 -16.56 -0.74 8.70
N TRP A 29 -16.61 -2.07 8.63
CA TRP A 29 -15.61 -2.93 9.27
C TRP A 29 -14.23 -2.87 8.62
N LEU A 30 -14.12 -2.76 7.29
CA LEU A 30 -12.81 -2.67 6.64
C LEU A 30 -12.14 -1.30 6.87
N ILE A 31 -12.92 -0.22 6.90
CA ILE A 31 -12.45 1.15 7.21
C ILE A 31 -12.04 1.26 8.69
N ALA A 32 -12.77 0.62 9.61
CA ALA A 32 -12.45 0.65 11.04
C ALA A 32 -11.27 -0.29 11.41
N TYR A 33 -11.14 -1.45 10.76
CA TYR A 33 -10.07 -2.41 11.06
C TYR A 33 -8.68 -1.89 10.64
N ILE A 34 -8.56 -1.26 9.46
CA ILE A 34 -7.29 -0.71 8.98
C ILE A 34 -6.84 0.48 9.84
N SER A 35 -7.76 1.29 10.35
CA SER A 35 -7.45 2.41 11.26
C SER A 35 -7.12 1.98 12.70
N GLN A 36 -7.42 0.73 13.10
CA GLN A 36 -7.16 0.22 14.46
C GLN A 36 -5.84 -0.56 14.59
N VAL A 37 -5.29 -1.08 13.49
CA VAL A 37 -4.00 -1.81 13.52
C VAL A 37 -2.82 -0.86 13.78
N ASP A 38 -2.98 0.45 13.61
CA ASP A 38 -1.90 1.45 13.77
C ASP A 38 -1.71 1.94 15.22
N ASN A 39 -2.49 1.44 16.18
CA ASN A 39 -2.55 2.03 17.53
C ASN A 39 -2.29 1.06 18.69
N SER A 40 -1.69 -0.11 18.45
CA SER A 40 -1.32 -1.05 19.52
C SER A 40 0.13 -1.49 19.42
N THR A 41 1.04 -0.67 19.94
CA THR A 41 2.25 -1.07 20.70
C THR A 41 3.03 0.18 21.10
N GLY A 42 2.49 0.90 22.10
CA GLY A 42 3.27 1.86 22.85
C GLY A 42 4.17 1.13 23.85
N GLU A 43 5.43 0.92 23.50
CA GLU A 43 6.47 0.63 24.48
C GLU A 43 7.80 1.27 24.05
N GLN A 44 8.17 2.34 24.76
CA GLN A 44 9.42 3.08 24.55
C GLN A 44 10.59 2.29 25.12
N ALA A 45 11.38 1.66 24.24
CA ALA A 45 12.71 1.17 24.60
C ALA A 45 13.79 2.19 24.20
N ARG A 46 14.44 2.82 25.18
CA ARG A 46 15.68 3.60 25.00
C ARG A 46 16.81 2.66 24.59
N LEU A 47 17.41 2.88 23.42
CA LEU A 47 18.68 2.25 23.02
C LEU A 47 19.85 3.22 23.21
N PRO A 48 21.05 2.74 23.57
CA PRO A 48 22.20 3.57 23.88
C PRO A 48 22.86 4.17 22.63
N VAL A 49 23.35 5.40 22.78
CA VAL A 49 24.11 6.16 21.79
C VAL A 49 25.47 5.48 21.58
N LEU A 50 25.66 4.87 20.41
CA LEU A 50 26.99 4.48 19.93
C LEU A 50 27.49 5.54 18.95
N GLN A 51 28.60 6.15 19.33
CA GLN A 51 29.32 7.18 18.61
C GLN A 51 30.15 6.50 17.50
N CYS A 52 29.74 6.65 16.24
CA CYS A 52 30.52 6.19 15.09
C CYS A 52 31.46 7.31 14.64
N GLU A 53 32.77 7.05 14.72
CA GLU A 53 33.81 7.89 14.14
C GLU A 53 33.71 7.92 12.61
N CYS A 54 33.82 9.12 12.04
CA CYS A 54 33.89 9.35 10.60
C CYS A 54 35.24 8.92 10.04
N VAL A 55 35.25 7.87 9.22
CA VAL A 55 36.34 7.62 8.25
C VAL A 55 35.86 8.10 6.88
N GLU A 56 36.44 9.20 6.40
CA GLU A 56 36.24 9.69 5.04
C GLU A 56 36.70 8.65 4.02
N LEU A 57 35.75 8.00 3.34
CA LEU A 57 36.03 7.22 2.14
C LEU A 57 35.59 7.99 0.89
N ARG A 58 36.60 8.19 0.03
CA ARG A 58 36.65 8.94 -1.21
C ARG A 58 35.48 8.66 -2.16
N LYS A 59 34.96 9.74 -2.76
CA LYS A 59 34.03 9.78 -3.88
C LYS A 59 34.52 8.91 -5.06
N GLY A 60 33.90 7.76 -5.26
CA GLY A 60 33.55 7.25 -6.58
C GLY A 60 32.07 7.54 -6.81
N ALA A 61 31.66 7.92 -8.01
CA ALA A 61 30.25 8.00 -8.38
C ALA A 61 29.67 6.57 -8.46
N GLY A 62 29.50 5.93 -7.30
CA GLY A 62 28.85 4.64 -7.16
C GLY A 62 27.34 4.85 -7.16
N ALA A 63 26.63 4.13 -8.02
CA ALA A 63 25.17 4.04 -7.92
C ALA A 63 24.81 3.64 -6.48
N MET A 64 23.94 4.43 -5.83
CA MET A 64 23.42 4.09 -4.50
C MET A 64 22.91 2.64 -4.53
N PRO A 65 23.26 1.79 -3.54
CA PRO A 65 22.74 0.44 -3.49
C PRO A 65 21.22 0.50 -3.37
N ALA A 66 20.51 -0.41 -4.05
CA ALA A 66 19.06 -0.46 -3.99
C ALA A 66 18.59 -0.59 -2.53
N TRP A 67 17.54 0.13 -2.14
CA TRP A 67 17.02 0.17 -0.76
C TRP A 67 16.70 -1.23 -0.19
N TRP A 68 16.36 -2.17 -1.08
CA TRP A 68 15.97 -3.54 -0.72
C TRP A 68 17.18 -4.50 -0.68
N GLY A 69 18.38 -4.03 -1.02
CA GLY A 69 19.60 -4.82 -1.11
C GLY A 69 19.69 -5.59 -2.44
N GLY A 70 19.83 -6.91 -2.35
CA GLY A 70 19.94 -7.80 -3.51
C GLY A 70 19.44 -9.21 -3.20
N ARG A 71 19.47 -10.11 -4.19
CA ARG A 71 18.99 -11.49 -4.04
C ARG A 71 19.74 -12.28 -2.96
N ASP A 72 21.04 -12.01 -2.82
CA ASP A 72 21.91 -12.69 -1.84
C ASP A 72 21.92 -12.01 -0.46
N ALA A 73 21.40 -10.78 -0.37
CA ALA A 73 21.38 -9.98 0.84
C ALA A 73 20.16 -9.05 0.85
N VAL A 74 19.03 -9.58 1.29
CA VAL A 74 17.76 -8.84 1.41
C VAL A 74 17.79 -7.90 2.61
N SER A 75 17.44 -6.63 2.42
CA SER A 75 17.43 -5.62 3.49
C SER A 75 16.36 -5.90 4.55
N THR A 76 16.58 -5.43 5.77
CA THR A 76 15.60 -5.54 6.87
C THR A 76 14.27 -4.92 6.49
N ARG A 77 14.29 -3.77 5.78
CA ARG A 77 13.06 -3.12 5.32
C ARG A 77 12.25 -4.03 4.41
N LEU A 78 12.85 -4.66 3.40
CA LEU A 78 12.11 -5.55 2.51
C LEU A 78 11.56 -6.80 3.24
N ARG A 79 12.26 -7.31 4.26
CA ARG A 79 11.73 -8.42 5.07
C ARG A 79 10.44 -8.04 5.80
N LEU A 80 10.44 -6.86 6.44
CA LEU A 80 9.25 -6.32 7.12
C LEU A 80 8.09 -6.11 6.15
N GLU A 81 8.35 -5.59 4.95
CA GLU A 81 7.35 -5.45 3.89
C GLU A 81 6.73 -6.80 3.50
N VAL A 82 7.57 -7.83 3.32
CA VAL A 82 7.10 -9.19 2.97
C VAL A 82 6.30 -9.79 4.10
N GLU A 83 6.77 -9.68 5.35
CA GLU A 83 6.06 -10.18 6.53
C GLU A 83 4.69 -9.52 6.68
N ALA A 84 4.62 -8.18 6.55
CA ALA A 84 3.37 -7.44 6.62
C ALA A 84 2.40 -7.86 5.49
N MET A 85 2.85 -7.91 4.24
CA MET A 85 2.02 -8.33 3.10
C MET A 85 1.50 -9.76 3.26
N ARG A 86 2.33 -10.68 3.77
CA ARG A 86 1.93 -12.07 4.03
C ARG A 86 0.93 -12.17 5.18
N ALA A 87 1.15 -11.41 6.26
CA ALA A 87 0.25 -11.38 7.41
C ALA A 87 -1.14 -10.85 7.03
N THR A 88 -1.21 -9.78 6.21
CA THR A 88 -2.49 -9.14 5.86
C THR A 88 -3.20 -9.80 4.68
N PHE A 89 -2.47 -10.14 3.61
CA PHE A 89 -3.08 -10.58 2.35
C PHE A 89 -2.73 -12.04 1.98
N GLY A 90 -1.96 -12.75 2.80
CA GLY A 90 -1.56 -14.12 2.54
C GLY A 90 -0.87 -14.27 1.18
N ASN A 91 -1.44 -15.10 0.31
CA ASN A 91 -0.92 -15.37 -1.03
C ASN A 91 -1.57 -14.52 -2.14
N THR A 92 -2.47 -13.60 -1.78
CA THR A 92 -3.20 -12.75 -2.74
C THR A 92 -2.25 -11.90 -3.59
N PHE A 93 -1.16 -11.42 -2.98
CA PHE A 93 -0.12 -10.64 -3.66
C PHE A 93 1.18 -11.43 -3.73
N LYS A 94 1.85 -11.35 -4.87
CA LYS A 94 3.17 -11.93 -5.12
C LYS A 94 4.18 -10.81 -5.31
N LEU A 95 5.30 -10.88 -4.58
CA LEU A 95 6.45 -10.02 -4.84
C LEU A 95 7.13 -10.48 -6.14
N VAL A 96 7.27 -9.55 -7.07
CA VAL A 96 7.98 -9.73 -8.34
C VAL A 96 9.29 -8.97 -8.27
N VAL A 97 10.38 -9.71 -8.51
CA VAL A 97 11.74 -9.19 -8.61
C VAL A 97 12.22 -9.39 -10.05
N PRO A 98 12.22 -8.33 -10.88
CA PRO A 98 12.68 -8.42 -12.27
C PRO A 98 14.09 -9.00 -12.40
N ASN A 99 14.41 -9.58 -13.56
CA ASN A 99 15.75 -10.11 -13.82
C ASN A 99 16.78 -8.98 -13.98
N SER A 100 16.34 -7.84 -14.50
CA SER A 100 17.03 -6.57 -14.64
C SER A 100 17.08 -5.76 -13.33
N ALA A 101 16.79 -6.37 -12.19
CA ALA A 101 17.00 -5.73 -10.90
C ALA A 101 18.52 -5.58 -10.65
N PRO A 102 19.01 -4.42 -10.14
CA PRO A 102 18.24 -3.34 -9.54
C PRO A 102 17.82 -2.20 -10.50
N GLN A 103 18.09 -2.30 -11.80
CA GLN A 103 17.73 -1.25 -12.77
C GLN A 103 16.20 -1.12 -12.92
N GLU A 104 15.48 -2.23 -12.79
CA GLU A 104 14.02 -2.22 -12.71
C GLU A 104 13.52 -2.35 -11.26
N PRO A 105 12.55 -1.52 -10.86
CA PRO A 105 11.98 -1.57 -9.52
C PRO A 105 11.21 -2.88 -9.25
N ILE A 106 11.35 -3.38 -8.03
CA ILE A 106 10.56 -4.50 -7.53
C ILE A 106 9.12 -4.06 -7.23
N TYR A 107 8.17 -4.98 -7.33
CA TYR A 107 6.75 -4.66 -7.14
C TYR A 107 5.94 -5.85 -6.65
N TRP A 108 4.82 -5.60 -5.99
CA TRP A 108 3.81 -6.60 -5.74
C TRP A 108 2.78 -6.64 -6.86
N GLU A 109 2.35 -7.83 -7.24
CA GLU A 109 1.19 -8.02 -8.12
C GLU A 109 0.19 -8.92 -7.41
N GLY A 110 -1.08 -8.51 -7.38
CA GLY A 110 -2.14 -9.29 -6.75
C GLY A 110 -3.45 -9.19 -7.50
N ILE A 111 -4.30 -10.19 -7.32
CA ILE A 111 -5.64 -10.21 -7.88
C ILE A 111 -6.64 -10.04 -6.74
N VAL A 112 -7.45 -8.99 -6.78
CA VAL A 112 -8.46 -8.69 -5.77
C VAL A 112 -9.86 -8.81 -6.36
N GLU A 113 -10.80 -9.25 -5.54
CA GLU A 113 -12.23 -9.29 -5.89
C GLU A 113 -12.94 -8.05 -5.33
N ILE A 114 -13.67 -7.35 -6.19
CA ILE A 114 -14.55 -6.24 -5.83
C ILE A 114 -15.99 -6.74 -5.83
N ASN A 115 -16.53 -6.93 -4.62
CA ASN A 115 -17.85 -7.53 -4.42
C ASN A 115 -18.94 -6.45 -4.44
N LEU A 116 -19.19 -5.91 -5.63
CA LEU A 116 -20.29 -4.98 -5.89
C LEU A 116 -21.26 -5.63 -6.87
N ALA A 117 -22.54 -5.69 -6.50
CA ALA A 117 -23.59 -6.35 -7.28
C ALA A 117 -23.78 -5.76 -8.70
N THR A 118 -23.29 -4.54 -8.93
CA THR A 118 -23.35 -3.86 -10.22
C THR A 118 -22.24 -4.29 -11.19
N LEU A 119 -21.27 -5.07 -10.74
CA LEU A 119 -20.12 -5.47 -11.57
C LEU A 119 -20.34 -6.81 -12.25
N THR A 120 -20.04 -6.84 -13.55
CA THR A 120 -19.97 -8.07 -14.34
C THR A 120 -18.61 -8.75 -14.24
N ASN A 121 -17.54 -7.97 -14.04
CA ASN A 121 -16.20 -8.46 -13.71
C ASN A 121 -15.80 -7.96 -12.33
N THR A 122 -15.71 -8.86 -11.37
CA THR A 122 -15.32 -8.56 -9.99
C THR A 122 -13.81 -8.61 -9.79
N MET A 123 -13.04 -9.26 -10.68
CA MET A 123 -11.62 -9.51 -10.48
C MET A 123 -10.75 -8.40 -11.08
N HIS A 124 -9.80 -7.91 -10.26
CA HIS A 124 -8.90 -6.82 -10.61
C HIS A 124 -7.45 -7.18 -10.31
N THR A 125 -6.56 -7.07 -11.29
CA THR A 125 -5.11 -7.18 -11.07
C THR A 125 -4.56 -5.82 -10.66
N ILE A 126 -3.97 -5.74 -9.48
CA ILE A 126 -3.33 -4.53 -8.92
C ILE A 126 -1.82 -4.74 -8.88
N LYS A 127 -1.07 -3.68 -9.18
CA LYS A 127 0.38 -3.59 -9.02
C LYS A 127 0.72 -2.53 -7.97
N ILE A 128 1.58 -2.89 -7.02
CA ILE A 128 2.16 -1.98 -6.02
C ILE A 128 3.66 -1.88 -6.27
N LEU A 129 4.11 -0.80 -6.88
CA LEU A 129 5.48 -0.58 -7.32
C LEU A 129 6.29 0.13 -6.23
N TYR A 130 7.46 -0.41 -5.87
CA TYR A 130 8.38 0.31 -5.00
C TYR A 130 9.28 1.23 -5.83
N PRO A 131 9.26 2.55 -5.59
CA PRO A 131 10.18 3.44 -6.28
C PRO A 131 11.62 3.28 -5.77
N ASN A 132 12.58 3.84 -6.51
CA ASN A 132 14.00 3.73 -6.16
C ASN A 132 14.36 4.39 -4.83
N ASP A 133 13.63 5.45 -4.46
CA ASP A 133 13.81 6.24 -3.24
C ASP A 133 12.92 5.76 -2.07
N TYR A 134 12.29 4.59 -2.20
CA TYR A 134 11.55 3.96 -1.11
C TYR A 134 12.47 3.70 0.10
N PRO A 135 12.02 3.91 1.35
CA PRO A 135 10.68 4.33 1.77
C PRO A 135 10.47 5.83 1.91
N ASN A 136 11.43 6.67 1.50
CA ASN A 136 11.29 8.13 1.59
C ASN A 136 10.15 8.65 0.69
N ARG A 137 9.83 7.90 -0.37
CA ARG A 137 8.64 8.07 -1.20
C ARG A 137 7.73 6.85 -1.06
N PRO A 138 6.39 7.03 -1.07
CA PRO A 138 5.45 5.92 -0.99
C PRO A 138 5.57 4.98 -2.19
N ALA A 139 5.17 3.73 -1.97
CA ALA A 139 4.91 2.83 -3.09
C ALA A 139 3.76 3.37 -3.97
N GLU A 140 3.83 3.10 -5.26
CA GLU A 140 2.86 3.56 -6.25
C GLU A 140 1.88 2.43 -6.56
N ALA A 141 0.60 2.74 -6.76
CA ALA A 141 -0.42 1.73 -7.08
C ALA A 141 -0.98 1.93 -8.49
N TYR A 142 -1.24 0.81 -9.17
CA TYR A 142 -1.81 0.77 -10.52
C TYR A 142 -2.83 -0.37 -10.64
N VAL A 143 -3.89 -0.16 -11.41
CA VAL A 143 -4.80 -1.23 -11.83
C VAL A 143 -4.37 -1.71 -13.22
N LEU A 144 -3.87 -2.94 -13.30
CA LEU A 144 -3.41 -3.53 -14.55
C LEU A 144 -4.56 -4.11 -15.37
N LYS A 145 -5.50 -4.78 -14.71
CA LYS A 145 -6.65 -5.44 -15.34
C LYS A 145 -7.90 -5.36 -14.46
N PRO A 146 -9.10 -5.17 -15.05
CA PRO A 146 -9.29 -4.57 -16.37
C PRO A 146 -8.63 -3.19 -16.44
N ARG A 147 -8.30 -2.73 -17.65
CA ARG A 147 -7.73 -1.38 -17.82
C ARG A 147 -8.79 -0.36 -17.40
N ILE A 148 -8.49 0.40 -16.36
CA ILE A 148 -9.38 1.44 -15.82
C ILE A 148 -8.74 2.81 -16.03
N TYR A 149 -9.53 3.73 -16.57
CA TYR A 149 -9.24 5.15 -16.56
C TYR A 149 -10.29 5.89 -15.72
N SER A 150 -9.82 6.88 -14.96
CA SER A 150 -10.61 7.76 -14.12
C SER A 150 -10.12 9.19 -14.30
N GLN A 151 -11.06 10.12 -14.49
CA GLN A 151 -10.78 11.56 -14.45
C GLN A 151 -10.60 12.09 -13.02
N LYS A 152 -10.92 11.25 -12.02
CA LYS A 152 -10.77 11.57 -10.60
C LYS A 152 -9.74 10.64 -9.97
N HIS A 153 -8.89 11.22 -9.13
CA HIS A 153 -7.93 10.48 -8.29
C HIS A 153 -7.04 9.48 -9.06
N GLN A 154 -6.68 9.78 -10.31
CA GLN A 154 -5.72 9.02 -11.09
C GLN A 154 -4.85 10.00 -11.89
N PHE A 155 -3.55 9.78 -11.90
CA PHE A 155 -2.61 10.54 -12.71
C PHE A 155 -2.63 10.08 -14.17
N GLU A 156 -2.06 10.87 -15.08
CA GLU A 156 -2.08 10.61 -16.52
C GLU A 156 -1.41 9.28 -16.92
N ASP A 157 -0.39 8.87 -16.18
CA ASP A 157 0.32 7.60 -16.37
C ASP A 157 -0.44 6.38 -15.81
N GLY A 158 -1.60 6.61 -15.19
CA GLY A 158 -2.45 5.59 -14.59
C GLY A 158 -2.17 5.31 -13.11
N GLN A 159 -1.18 5.97 -12.50
CA GLN A 159 -0.93 5.88 -11.06
C GLN A 159 -2.16 6.36 -10.28
N LEU A 160 -2.56 5.60 -9.26
CA LEU A 160 -3.67 5.99 -8.39
C LEU A 160 -3.22 7.11 -7.43
N CYS A 161 -4.05 8.16 -7.30
CA CYS A 161 -3.89 9.18 -6.27
C CYS A 161 -4.63 8.71 -5.01
N LEU A 162 -3.87 8.22 -4.02
CA LEU A 162 -4.41 7.49 -2.87
C LEU A 162 -4.55 8.33 -1.59
N PHE A 163 -3.75 9.37 -1.44
CA PHE A 163 -3.72 10.23 -0.26
C PHE A 163 -3.26 11.63 -0.67
N ASN A 164 -3.55 12.64 0.15
CA ASN A 164 -2.99 13.98 -0.03
C ASN A 164 -1.66 14.08 0.73
N PRO A 165 -0.53 14.35 0.07
CA PRO A 165 0.76 14.54 0.75
C PRO A 165 0.74 15.64 1.83
N ARG A 166 -0.24 16.55 1.80
CA ARG A 166 -0.41 17.64 2.78
C ARG A 166 -0.97 17.17 4.12
N ASP A 167 -1.59 16.00 4.15
CA ASP A 167 -2.17 15.45 5.37
C ASP A 167 -1.07 14.98 6.37
N GLY A 168 0.20 15.06 5.95
CA GLY A 168 1.37 14.75 6.76
C GLY A 168 1.49 13.25 7.05
N GLU A 169 2.42 12.88 7.93
CA GLU A 169 2.70 11.48 8.25
C GLU A 169 1.64 10.81 9.14
N ASN A 170 0.73 11.59 9.73
CA ASN A 170 -0.34 11.06 10.60
C ASN A 170 -1.50 10.47 9.80
N TYR A 171 -1.75 11.00 8.59
CA TYR A 171 -2.89 10.63 7.75
C TYR A 171 -2.49 10.31 6.30
N GLY A 172 -1.22 10.57 5.94
CA GLY A 172 -0.60 10.22 4.67
C GLY A 172 0.50 9.17 4.84
N TRP A 173 1.47 9.18 3.92
CA TRP A 173 2.60 8.24 3.96
C TRP A 173 3.60 8.60 5.06
N ASN A 174 3.89 7.64 5.94
CA ASN A 174 4.97 7.73 6.93
C ASN A 174 6.11 6.76 6.57
N PRO A 175 7.30 7.24 6.17
CA PRO A 175 8.44 6.39 5.83
C PRO A 175 8.86 5.39 6.92
N ALA A 176 8.60 5.70 8.20
CA ALA A 176 8.99 4.88 9.33
C ALA A 176 8.00 3.73 9.62
N SER A 177 6.69 3.94 9.43
CA SER A 177 5.65 2.97 9.83
C SER A 177 4.81 2.42 8.67
N SER A 178 4.60 3.20 7.61
CA SER A 178 3.77 2.76 6.48
C SER A 178 4.48 1.70 5.65
N THR A 179 3.70 0.76 5.11
CA THR A 179 4.18 -0.34 4.27
C THR A 179 3.39 -0.45 2.98
N ALA A 180 3.78 -1.36 2.08
CA ALA A 180 2.97 -1.69 0.89
C ALA A 180 1.57 -2.22 1.24
N VAL A 181 1.35 -2.72 2.47
CA VAL A 181 0.01 -3.08 2.94
C VAL A 181 -0.91 -1.87 2.94
N THR A 182 -0.44 -0.73 3.44
CA THR A 182 -1.17 0.53 3.47
C THR A 182 -1.58 0.95 2.06
N VAL A 183 -0.63 0.91 1.12
CA VAL A 183 -0.86 1.30 -0.29
C VAL A 183 -1.80 0.32 -1.00
N ALA A 184 -1.65 -0.99 -0.78
CA ALA A 184 -2.55 -2.00 -1.33
C ALA A 184 -3.98 -1.84 -0.80
N ALA A 185 -4.13 -1.59 0.50
CA ALA A 185 -5.43 -1.34 1.12
C ALA A 185 -6.10 -0.07 0.56
N TRP A 186 -5.36 1.02 0.40
CA TRP A 186 -5.87 2.23 -0.24
C TRP A 186 -6.24 2.00 -1.71
N ALA A 187 -5.45 1.23 -2.47
CA ALA A 187 -5.78 0.89 -3.86
C ALA A 187 -7.09 0.08 -3.98
N ILE A 188 -7.34 -0.84 -3.05
CA ILE A 188 -8.62 -1.58 -2.98
C ILE A 188 -9.77 -0.62 -2.64
N GLN A 189 -9.59 0.28 -1.67
CA GLN A 189 -10.60 1.31 -1.34
C GLN A 189 -10.88 2.22 -2.54
N TRP A 190 -9.85 2.61 -3.27
CA TRP A 190 -9.96 3.39 -4.49
C TRP A 190 -10.83 2.68 -5.54
N LEU A 191 -10.71 1.36 -5.72
CA LEU A 191 -11.58 0.59 -6.63
C LEU A 191 -13.06 0.64 -6.22
N TYR A 192 -13.35 0.50 -4.91
CA TYR A 192 -14.72 0.67 -4.41
C TYR A 192 -15.24 2.09 -4.62
N ALA A 193 -14.40 3.09 -4.40
CA ALA A 193 -14.74 4.49 -4.61
C ALA A 193 -14.99 4.80 -6.10
N TYR A 194 -14.14 4.29 -6.98
CA TYR A 194 -14.27 4.40 -8.42
C TYR A 194 -15.62 3.85 -8.89
N TYR A 195 -15.96 2.61 -8.55
CA TYR A 195 -17.21 2.02 -9.01
C TYR A 195 -18.45 2.67 -8.39
N THR A 196 -18.34 3.15 -7.15
CA THR A 196 -19.40 3.95 -6.53
C THR A 196 -19.60 5.25 -7.31
N TRP A 197 -18.53 5.99 -7.61
CA TRP A 197 -18.58 7.21 -8.41
C TRP A 197 -19.15 6.97 -9.80
N ARG A 198 -18.73 5.89 -10.48
CA ARG A 198 -19.26 5.53 -11.79
C ARG A 198 -20.77 5.23 -11.76
N ALA A 199 -21.28 4.71 -10.64
CA ALA A 199 -22.69 4.41 -10.47
C ALA A 199 -23.52 5.62 -10.05
N THR A 200 -22.98 6.53 -9.23
CA THR A 200 -23.74 7.62 -8.59
C THR A 200 -23.45 9.01 -9.16
N GLY A 201 -22.34 9.17 -9.88
CA GLY A 201 -21.80 10.48 -10.26
C GLY A 201 -21.02 11.19 -9.16
N THR A 202 -20.99 10.66 -7.92
CA THR A 202 -20.37 11.29 -6.76
C THR A 202 -19.26 10.43 -6.17
N TRP A 203 -18.06 10.99 -6.02
CA TRP A 203 -16.95 10.30 -5.37
C TRP A 203 -17.21 10.15 -3.87
N PRO A 204 -17.09 8.95 -3.29
CA PRO A 204 -17.25 8.77 -1.86
C PRO A 204 -15.99 9.23 -1.13
N GLY A 205 -16.09 10.31 -0.35
CA GLY A 205 -15.00 10.86 0.44
C GLY A 205 -14.93 12.37 0.37
N VAL A 206 -13.96 12.95 1.08
CA VAL A 206 -13.66 14.38 1.01
C VAL A 206 -12.72 14.60 -0.17
N GLU A 207 -13.14 15.40 -1.15
CA GLU A 207 -12.26 15.89 -2.22
C GLU A 207 -11.67 17.24 -1.80
N GLU A 208 -10.35 17.42 -1.93
CA GLU A 208 -9.74 18.74 -1.79
C GLU A 208 -10.31 19.65 -2.88
N ARG A 209 -10.88 20.79 -2.48
CA ARG A 209 -11.39 21.78 -3.42
C ARG A 209 -10.22 22.66 -3.83
N ILE A 210 -9.84 22.61 -5.12
CA ILE A 210 -8.98 23.63 -5.69
C ILE A 210 -9.76 24.95 -5.64
N ASN A 211 -9.28 25.92 -4.88
CA ASN A 211 -9.84 27.27 -4.91
C ASN A 211 -9.44 27.91 -6.26
N PRO A 212 -10.41 28.23 -7.16
CA PRO A 212 -10.09 28.81 -8.46
C PRO A 212 -9.40 30.18 -8.37
N ASP A 213 -9.55 30.90 -7.25
CA ASP A 213 -8.90 32.19 -7.00
C ASP A 213 -7.48 32.05 -6.42
N ASN A 214 -7.07 30.82 -6.09
CA ASN A 214 -5.71 30.50 -5.66
C ASN A 214 -5.28 29.15 -6.28
N PRO A 215 -5.08 29.10 -7.61
CA PRO A 215 -4.52 27.92 -8.25
C PRO A 215 -3.08 27.79 -7.74
N GLU A 216 -2.88 26.86 -6.83
CA GLU A 216 -1.60 26.73 -6.15
C GLU A 216 -0.47 26.50 -7.16
N PRO A 217 0.73 27.05 -6.90
CA PRO A 217 1.84 26.88 -7.82
C PRO A 217 2.22 25.40 -7.93
N PRO A 218 2.70 24.94 -9.11
CA PRO A 218 3.05 23.54 -9.30
C PRO A 218 4.03 23.10 -8.22
N ALA A 219 3.72 21.98 -7.56
CA ALA A 219 4.56 21.40 -6.53
C ALA A 219 5.98 21.28 -7.08
N ARG A 220 6.89 22.10 -6.56
CA ARG A 220 8.31 21.93 -6.80
C ARG A 220 8.70 20.63 -6.13
N PHE A 221 8.68 19.53 -6.87
CA PHE A 221 9.49 18.37 -6.55
C PHE A 221 10.95 18.86 -6.54
N ARG A 222 11.48 19.14 -5.35
CA ARG A 222 12.90 19.42 -5.18
C ARG A 222 13.63 18.12 -5.52
N ARG A 223 14.49 18.21 -6.54
CA ARG A 223 15.39 17.17 -7.01
C ARG A 223 16.40 16.76 -5.95
#